data_AF-A0A9P6GV80-F1
#
_entry.id   AF-A0A9P6GV80-F1
#
_cell.length_a   1.000
_cell.length_b   1.000
_cell.length_c   1.000
_cell.angle_alpha   90.00
_cell.angle_beta   90.00
_cell.angle_gamma   90.00
#
_symmetry.space_group_name_H-M   'P 1'
#
loop_
_entity.id
_entity.type
_entity.pdbx_description
1 polymer ?
#
loop_
_entity_poly.entity_id
_entity_poly.type
_entity_poly.pdbx_seq_one_letter_code
_entity_poly.pdbx_strand_id
1 'polypeptide(L)'
;SSSEKAPDSMKNMREQPNRTSTHTNLHGPLHLINPGDAKQLEKTYKSFTFTTKIEGITLTEPPQTTIHTFTDSNTQDALEWCKEIRFLASTNGWNEENCKAVLNLLISDEYKLKIGDKRTFDTKLDALCRIAYGPEEFETLRNLLIQAKRETFINHEMYFSFLEKVKIRADMCLSHKANGDRIPERDIINIIVRNLTIREKEMLMNAQAMSLNEIKK
;
A
#
# COMPACT_ATOMS: atom_id res chain seq x y z
N SER A 1 37.05 33.65 44.25
CA SER A 1 36.97 33.51 42.80
C SER A 1 36.36 32.18 42.45
N SER A 2 35.32 32.24 41.63
CA SER A 2 34.47 31.16 41.16
C SER A 2 35.21 30.11 40.32
N SER A 3 34.77 28.86 40.42
CA SER A 3 34.61 27.89 39.32
C SER A 3 34.23 26.54 39.96
N GLU A 4 32.94 26.21 39.96
CA GLU A 4 32.32 25.34 38.96
C GLU A 4 32.83 23.89 39.01
N LYS A 5 31.97 22.99 39.51
CA LYS A 5 31.76 21.68 38.89
C LYS A 5 30.33 21.22 39.18
N ALA A 6 29.60 21.04 38.10
CA ALA A 6 28.20 20.63 38.02
C ALA A 6 27.99 19.20 38.56
N PRO A 7 26.77 18.86 39.02
CA PRO A 7 26.42 17.51 39.45
C PRO A 7 26.21 16.56 38.26
N ASP A 8 26.91 15.43 38.33
CA ASP A 8 26.80 14.28 37.44
C ASP A 8 25.41 13.65 37.57
N SER A 9 24.53 13.99 36.64
CA SER A 9 23.17 13.44 36.59
C SER A 9 23.19 12.22 35.68
N MET A 10 23.48 11.05 36.26
CA MET A 10 23.22 9.76 35.64
C MET A 10 21.72 9.61 35.37
N LYS A 11 21.28 10.07 34.19
CA LYS A 11 19.96 9.73 33.66
C LYS A 11 20.10 8.42 32.89
N ASN A 12 19.72 7.34 33.57
CA ASN A 12 19.38 6.06 32.96
C ASN A 12 18.35 6.30 31.83
N MET A 13 18.81 6.49 30.60
CA MET A 13 17.99 6.27 29.42
C MET A 13 17.93 4.77 29.19
N ARG A 14 16.96 4.15 29.86
CA ARG A 14 16.35 2.91 29.35
C ARG A 14 15.85 3.24 27.95
N GLU A 15 16.55 2.73 26.95
CA GLU A 15 15.98 2.52 25.63
C GLU A 15 14.69 1.71 25.83
N GLN A 16 13.56 2.37 25.67
CA GLN A 16 12.30 1.66 25.53
C GLN A 16 12.33 1.01 24.14
N PRO A 17 12.23 -0.32 24.02
CA PRO A 17 12.07 -0.92 22.71
C PRO A 17 10.76 -0.40 22.12
N ASN A 18 10.87 0.18 20.91
CA ASN A 18 9.76 0.55 20.06
C ASN A 18 8.82 -0.66 19.94
N ARG A 19 7.73 -0.66 20.72
CA ARG A 19 6.66 -1.65 20.64
C ARG A 19 5.74 -1.28 19.49
N THR A 20 6.14 -1.64 18.28
CA THR A 20 5.24 -1.76 17.13
C THR A 20 5.57 -3.05 16.38
N SER A 21 5.51 -4.18 17.09
CA SER A 21 5.32 -5.49 16.47
C SER A 21 4.08 -6.10 17.11
N THR A 22 2.91 -5.77 16.57
CA THR A 22 1.82 -6.74 16.62
C THR A 22 2.28 -7.87 15.71
N HIS A 23 2.74 -8.97 16.31
CA HIS A 23 2.95 -10.24 15.62
C HIS A 23 1.61 -10.67 15.01
N THR A 24 1.29 -10.14 13.84
CA THR A 24 0.21 -10.64 13.00
C THR A 24 0.75 -11.90 12.36
N ASN A 25 0.17 -13.07 12.71
CA ASN A 25 0.41 -14.33 11.99
C ASN A 25 -0.19 -14.31 10.57
N LEU A 26 -0.37 -13.12 10.00
CA LEU A 26 -0.92 -12.92 8.67
C LEU A 26 0.20 -13.17 7.66
N HIS A 27 -0.03 -14.12 6.77
CA HIS A 27 0.86 -14.39 5.65
C HIS A 27 0.34 -13.65 4.42
N GLY A 28 1.20 -12.89 3.76
CA GLY A 28 0.88 -12.12 2.56
C GLY A 28 1.96 -11.08 2.25
N PRO A 29 1.73 -10.23 1.23
CA PRO A 29 2.68 -9.21 0.84
C PRO A 29 3.03 -8.28 2.00
N LEU A 30 4.33 -8.09 2.26
CA LEU A 30 4.83 -7.29 3.38
C LEU A 30 4.23 -5.89 3.42
N HIS A 31 4.06 -5.24 2.26
CA HIS A 31 3.47 -3.91 2.15
C HIS A 31 2.02 -3.82 2.64
N LEU A 32 1.30 -4.95 2.73
CA LEU A 32 -0.04 -5.03 3.31
C LEU A 32 0.01 -5.40 4.79
N ILE A 33 0.82 -6.40 5.16
CA ILE A 33 0.82 -6.94 6.53
C ILE A 33 1.64 -6.11 7.52
N ASN A 34 2.72 -5.49 7.07
CA ASN A 34 3.59 -4.62 7.84
C ASN A 34 4.17 -3.50 6.95
N PRO A 35 3.37 -2.46 6.68
CA PRO A 35 3.76 -1.36 5.80
C PRO A 35 5.01 -0.61 6.31
N GLY A 36 5.25 -0.59 7.62
CA GLY A 36 6.42 0.06 8.22
C GLY A 36 7.72 -0.63 7.84
N ASP A 37 7.78 -1.96 8.01
CA ASP A 37 8.94 -2.75 7.63
C ASP A 37 9.14 -2.76 6.11
N ALA A 38 8.05 -2.86 5.34
CA ALA A 38 8.10 -2.74 3.89
C ALA A 38 8.74 -1.41 3.45
N LYS A 39 8.35 -0.29 4.08
CA LYS A 39 8.92 1.04 3.81
C LYS A 39 10.38 1.16 4.23
N GLN A 40 10.81 0.46 5.29
CA GLN A 40 12.23 0.45 5.67
C GLN A 40 13.07 -0.32 4.66
N LEU A 41 12.58 -1.46 4.15
CA LEU A 41 13.25 -2.21 3.09
C LEU A 41 13.32 -1.41 1.79
N GLU A 42 12.22 -0.73 1.43
CA GLU A 42 12.15 0.09 0.21
C GLU A 42 13.22 1.20 0.17
N LYS A 43 13.62 1.75 1.32
CA LYS A 43 14.68 2.79 1.38
C LYS A 43 16.04 2.31 0.88
N THR A 44 16.27 1.01 0.82
CA THR A 44 17.51 0.44 0.25
C THR A 44 17.52 0.46 -1.26
N TYR A 45 16.35 0.62 -1.89
CA TYR A 45 16.22 0.65 -3.34
C TYR A 45 16.62 2.00 -3.90
N LYS A 46 17.25 1.97 -5.08
CA LYS A 46 17.59 3.18 -5.84
C LYS A 46 16.36 4.06 -6.00
N SER A 47 16.50 5.36 -5.75
CA SER A 47 15.42 6.31 -5.88
C SER A 47 15.77 7.45 -6.83
N PHE A 48 14.72 8.14 -7.27
CA PHE A 48 14.81 9.33 -8.11
C PHE A 48 13.88 10.39 -7.55
N THR A 49 14.33 11.63 -7.55
CA THR A 49 13.58 12.77 -7.05
C THR A 49 13.09 13.61 -8.22
N PHE A 50 11.79 13.84 -8.25
CA PHE A 50 11.11 14.62 -9.27
C PHE A 50 10.61 15.93 -8.67
N THR A 51 10.92 17.02 -9.35
CA THR A 51 10.37 18.33 -9.01
C THR A 51 9.00 18.46 -9.63
N THR A 52 7.97 18.63 -8.81
CA THR A 52 6.58 18.74 -9.25
C THR A 52 6.26 20.20 -9.56
N LYS A 53 5.87 20.47 -10.81
CA LYS A 53 5.38 21.80 -11.20
C LYS A 53 3.90 21.93 -10.86
N ILE A 54 3.56 22.87 -9.98
CA ILE A 54 2.17 23.20 -9.69
C ILE A 54 1.83 24.49 -10.43
N GLU A 55 0.95 24.40 -11.43
CA GLU A 55 0.51 25.58 -12.20
C GLU A 55 -0.18 26.60 -11.28
N GLY A 56 0.14 27.89 -11.49
CA GLY A 56 -0.46 29.00 -10.74
C GLY A 56 0.11 29.25 -9.34
N ILE A 57 1.09 28.47 -8.87
CA ILE A 57 1.75 28.67 -7.58
C ILE A 57 3.26 28.77 -7.77
N THR A 58 3.81 29.97 -7.54
CA THR A 58 5.27 30.16 -7.45
C THR A 58 5.71 29.87 -6.02
N LEU A 59 6.17 28.65 -5.78
CA LEU A 59 6.81 28.28 -4.52
C LEU A 59 8.31 28.63 -4.60
N THR A 60 8.86 29.12 -3.48
CA THR A 60 10.30 29.39 -3.32
C THR A 60 11.12 28.12 -3.56
N GLU A 61 10.58 26.98 -3.15
CA GLU A 61 11.10 25.65 -3.45
C GLU A 61 9.96 24.79 -4.00
N PRO A 62 10.02 24.34 -5.26
CA PRO A 62 8.98 23.50 -5.82
C PRO A 62 8.96 22.14 -5.11
N PRO A 63 7.77 21.56 -4.87
CA PRO A 63 7.63 20.32 -4.12
C PRO A 63 8.35 19.18 -4.83
N GLN A 64 9.08 18.39 -4.05
CA GLN A 64 9.85 17.26 -4.53
C GLN A 64 9.17 15.96 -4.12
N THR A 65 9.03 15.05 -5.08
CA THR A 65 8.51 13.70 -4.86
C THR A 65 9.63 12.71 -5.13
N THR A 66 9.94 11.87 -4.15
CA THR A 66 10.95 10.82 -4.31
C THR A 66 10.28 9.48 -4.54
N ILE A 67 10.61 8.85 -5.67
CA ILE A 67 10.11 7.54 -6.05
C ILE A 67 11.25 6.53 -6.00
N HIS A 68 11.02 5.42 -5.31
CA HIS A 68 11.92 4.28 -5.33
C HIS A 68 11.66 3.42 -6.57
N THR A 69 12.73 2.87 -7.11
CA THR A 69 12.70 1.92 -8.22
C THR A 69 11.84 0.73 -7.81
N PHE A 70 10.87 0.36 -8.64
CA PHE A 70 10.04 -0.81 -8.42
C PHE A 70 10.88 -2.07 -8.60
N THR A 71 11.12 -2.77 -7.48
CA THR A 71 12.07 -3.88 -7.40
C THR A 71 11.44 -5.16 -6.87
N ASP A 72 10.48 -5.05 -5.96
CA ASP A 72 9.85 -6.22 -5.32
C ASP A 72 8.40 -5.93 -4.93
N SER A 73 7.45 -6.68 -5.51
CA SER A 73 6.01 -6.57 -5.26
C SER A 73 5.61 -7.02 -3.84
N ASN A 74 6.45 -7.76 -3.13
CA ASN A 74 6.22 -8.08 -1.73
C ASN A 74 6.37 -6.82 -0.85
N THR A 75 7.37 -5.99 -1.14
CA THR A 75 7.67 -4.76 -0.38
C THR A 75 7.01 -3.49 -0.93
N GLN A 76 6.66 -3.46 -2.22
CA GLN A 76 6.07 -2.29 -2.88
C GLN A 76 4.70 -2.63 -3.46
N ASP A 77 3.70 -1.81 -3.12
CA ASP A 77 2.36 -1.93 -3.70
C ASP A 77 2.38 -1.44 -5.15
N ALA A 78 2.37 -2.37 -6.11
CA ALA A 78 2.41 -2.04 -7.53
C ALA A 78 1.25 -1.13 -7.97
N LEU A 79 0.07 -1.25 -7.36
CA LEU A 79 -1.09 -0.47 -7.73
C LEU A 79 -0.92 1.00 -7.30
N GLU A 80 -0.50 1.23 -6.07
CA GLU A 80 -0.26 2.58 -5.56
C GLU A 80 0.95 3.22 -6.26
N TRP A 81 2.02 2.44 -6.45
CA TRP A 81 3.19 2.89 -7.18
C TRP A 81 2.84 3.34 -8.61
N CYS A 82 2.06 2.54 -9.35
CA CYS A 82 1.60 2.91 -10.70
C CYS A 82 0.73 4.19 -10.69
N LYS A 83 -0.12 4.39 -9.67
CA LYS A 83 -0.91 5.62 -9.55
C LYS A 83 -0.02 6.84 -9.32
N GLU A 84 1.00 6.71 -8.47
CA GLU A 84 1.95 7.79 -8.18
C GLU A 84 2.74 8.18 -9.44
N ILE A 85 3.17 7.20 -10.23
CA ILE A 85 3.85 7.43 -11.51
C ILE A 85 2.95 8.14 -12.53
N ARG A 86 1.68 7.74 -12.64
CA ARG A 86 0.70 8.44 -13.50
C ARG A 86 0.46 9.88 -13.04
N PHE A 87 0.36 10.08 -11.72
CA PHE A 87 0.22 11.40 -11.15
C PHE A 87 1.42 12.28 -11.51
N LEU A 88 2.64 11.80 -11.32
CA LEU A 88 3.85 12.54 -11.70
C LEU A 88 3.93 12.85 -13.19
N ALA A 89 3.59 11.89 -14.05
CA ALA A 89 3.55 12.10 -15.49
C ALA A 89 2.56 13.21 -15.88
N SER A 90 1.36 13.18 -15.28
CA SER A 90 0.33 14.19 -15.51
C SER A 90 0.77 15.57 -15.02
N THR A 91 1.25 15.68 -13.78
CA THR A 91 1.59 16.97 -13.17
C THR A 91 2.80 17.61 -13.82
N ASN A 92 3.73 16.82 -14.36
CA ASN A 92 4.90 17.35 -15.05
C ASN A 92 4.72 17.47 -16.57
N GLY A 93 3.54 17.12 -17.11
CA GLY A 93 3.25 17.21 -18.54
C GLY A 93 4.18 16.33 -19.39
N TRP A 94 4.54 15.14 -18.91
CA TRP A 94 5.40 14.24 -19.65
C TRP A 94 4.68 13.70 -20.89
N ASN A 95 5.36 13.80 -22.05
CA ASN A 95 4.91 13.13 -23.25
C ASN A 95 5.21 11.61 -23.17
N GLU A 96 4.65 10.85 -24.11
CA GLU A 96 4.75 9.38 -24.14
C GLU A 96 6.21 8.86 -24.12
N GLU A 97 7.12 9.54 -24.82
CA GLU A 97 8.54 9.16 -24.88
C GLU A 97 9.23 9.39 -23.54
N ASN A 98 9.00 10.55 -22.91
CA ASN A 98 9.50 10.87 -21.57
C ASN A 98 8.95 9.91 -20.53
N CYS A 99 7.65 9.61 -20.57
CA CYS A 99 7.02 8.63 -19.68
C CYS A 99 7.70 7.26 -19.77
N LYS A 100 7.97 6.76 -20.99
CA LYS A 100 8.67 5.50 -21.19
C LYS A 100 10.12 5.54 -20.70
N ALA A 101 10.84 6.62 -21.00
CA ALA A 101 12.22 6.79 -20.56
C ALA A 101 12.32 6.80 -19.03
N VAL A 102 11.45 7.56 -18.37
CA VAL A 102 11.36 7.60 -16.90
C VAL A 102 10.98 6.22 -16.34
N LEU A 103 9.98 5.56 -16.94
CA LEU A 103 9.56 4.23 -16.50
C LEU A 103 10.72 3.21 -16.58
N ASN A 104 11.54 3.27 -17.61
CA ASN A 104 12.73 2.43 -17.75
C ASN A 104 13.81 2.72 -16.70
N LEU A 105 13.82 3.90 -16.08
CA LEU A 105 14.72 4.20 -14.95
C LEU A 105 14.15 3.70 -13.62
N LEU A 106 12.82 3.68 -13.51
CA LEU A 106 12.09 3.44 -12.27
C LEU A 106 11.63 1.99 -12.07
N ILE A 107 11.91 1.08 -12.99
CA ILE A 107 11.60 -0.34 -12.86
C ILE A 107 12.91 -1.14 -12.90
N SER A 108 13.01 -2.21 -12.12
CA SER A 108 14.16 -3.13 -12.18
C SER A 108 14.22 -3.89 -13.51
N ASP A 109 15.41 -4.36 -13.89
CA ASP A 109 15.58 -5.06 -15.17
C ASP A 109 14.75 -6.35 -15.25
N GLU A 110 14.54 -7.04 -14.13
CA GLU A 110 13.65 -8.20 -14.05
C GLU A 110 12.22 -7.86 -14.50
N TYR A 111 11.64 -6.77 -13.98
CA TYR A 111 10.30 -6.36 -14.35
C TYR A 111 10.24 -5.79 -15.77
N LYS A 112 11.30 -5.12 -16.25
CA LYS A 112 11.37 -4.70 -17.67
C LYS A 112 11.26 -5.90 -18.60
N LEU A 113 11.98 -6.99 -18.29
CA LEU A 113 11.93 -8.23 -19.05
C LEU A 113 10.53 -8.86 -19.03
N LYS A 114 9.88 -8.92 -17.85
CA LYS A 114 8.52 -9.48 -17.71
C LYS A 114 7.45 -8.64 -18.42
N ILE A 115 7.57 -7.31 -18.40
CA ILE A 115 6.64 -6.40 -19.10
C ILE A 115 6.79 -6.54 -20.61
N GLY A 116 8.04 -6.62 -21.09
CA GLY A 116 8.37 -6.69 -22.51
C GLY A 116 8.01 -5.42 -23.30
N ASP A 117 7.78 -5.60 -24.61
CA ASP A 117 7.63 -4.51 -25.58
C ASP A 117 6.21 -3.92 -25.66
N LYS A 118 5.51 -3.80 -24.52
CA LYS A 118 4.20 -3.12 -24.49
C LYS A 118 4.33 -1.71 -25.05
N ARG A 119 3.37 -1.35 -25.93
CA ARG A 119 3.50 -0.19 -26.83
C ARG A 119 3.34 1.14 -26.13
N THR A 120 2.53 1.23 -25.07
CA THR A 120 2.23 2.50 -24.39
C THR A 120 2.68 2.50 -22.94
N PHE A 121 2.90 3.69 -22.39
CA PHE A 121 3.19 3.89 -20.98
C PHE A 121 2.13 3.23 -20.08
N ASP A 122 0.85 3.51 -20.32
CA ASP A 122 -0.24 2.91 -19.52
C ASP A 122 -0.29 1.39 -19.64
N THR A 123 -0.07 0.84 -20.84
CA THR A 123 -0.07 -0.63 -21.00
C THR A 123 1.12 -1.30 -20.33
N LYS A 124 2.25 -0.59 -20.15
CA LYS A 124 3.39 -1.06 -19.34
C LYS A 124 3.05 -1.05 -17.84
N LEU A 125 2.41 0.01 -17.35
CA LEU A 125 1.98 0.09 -15.94
C LEU A 125 0.90 -0.95 -15.61
N ASP A 126 -0.08 -1.14 -16.48
CA ASP A 126 -1.10 -2.16 -16.31
C ASP A 126 -0.49 -3.57 -16.35
N ALA A 127 0.52 -3.79 -17.20
CA ALA A 127 1.26 -5.05 -17.21
C ALA A 127 2.03 -5.26 -15.90
N LEU A 128 2.65 -4.23 -15.33
CA LEU A 128 3.33 -4.31 -14.04
C LEU A 128 2.36 -4.75 -12.93
N CYS A 129 1.19 -4.12 -12.86
CA CYS A 129 0.13 -4.51 -11.95
C CYS A 129 -0.31 -5.97 -12.12
N ARG A 130 -0.44 -6.46 -13.36
CA ARG A 130 -0.81 -7.86 -13.62
C ARG A 130 0.28 -8.85 -13.24
N ILE A 131 1.54 -8.47 -13.41
CA ILE A 131 2.68 -9.29 -12.98
C ILE A 131 2.73 -9.36 -11.45
N ALA A 132 2.50 -8.23 -10.76
CA ALA A 132 2.50 -8.18 -9.31
C ALA A 132 1.30 -8.90 -8.68
N TYR A 133 0.14 -8.89 -9.37
CA TYR A 133 -1.11 -9.49 -8.93
C TYR A 133 -1.56 -10.57 -9.92
N GLY A 134 -0.72 -11.59 -10.08
CA GLY A 134 -1.00 -12.76 -10.90
C GLY A 134 -2.01 -13.72 -10.24
N PRO A 135 -2.59 -14.67 -10.99
CA PRO A 135 -3.55 -15.65 -10.45
C PRO A 135 -3.04 -16.43 -9.23
N GLU A 136 -1.74 -16.66 -9.14
CA GLU A 136 -1.06 -17.35 -8.03
C GLU A 136 -1.17 -16.60 -6.69
N GLU A 137 -1.30 -15.28 -6.72
CA GLU A 137 -1.43 -14.45 -5.51
C GLU A 137 -2.85 -14.44 -4.95
N PHE A 138 -3.85 -14.91 -5.72
CA PHE A 138 -5.25 -14.81 -5.34
C PHE A 138 -5.54 -15.50 -4.00
N GLU A 139 -5.09 -16.74 -3.82
CA GLU A 139 -5.35 -17.49 -2.59
C GLU A 139 -4.63 -16.86 -1.39
N THR A 140 -3.43 -16.31 -1.58
CA THR A 140 -2.72 -15.56 -0.54
C THR A 140 -3.54 -14.37 -0.06
N LEU A 141 -4.01 -13.54 -1.00
CA LEU A 141 -4.80 -12.34 -0.70
C LEU A 141 -6.18 -12.69 -0.15
N ARG A 142 -6.82 -13.75 -0.65
CA ARG A 142 -8.10 -14.26 -0.14
C ARG A 142 -7.97 -14.75 1.29
N ASN A 143 -6.93 -15.52 1.60
CA ASN A 143 -6.66 -15.99 2.95
C ASN A 143 -6.34 -14.83 3.90
N LEU A 144 -5.58 -13.83 3.42
CA LEU A 144 -5.31 -12.62 4.16
C LEU A 144 -6.61 -11.87 4.53
N LEU A 145 -7.55 -11.78 3.60
CA LEU A 145 -8.87 -11.18 3.83
C LEU A 145 -9.68 -11.96 4.88
N ILE A 146 -9.68 -13.30 4.82
CA ILE A 146 -10.42 -14.18 5.75
C ILE A 146 -9.83 -14.13 7.18
N GLN A 147 -8.50 -14.07 7.28
CA GLN A 147 -7.78 -14.10 8.56
C GLN A 147 -7.69 -12.73 9.24
N ALA A 148 -8.04 -11.65 8.53
CA ALA A 148 -8.04 -10.30 9.07
C ALA A 148 -9.04 -10.20 10.24
N LYS A 149 -8.53 -9.87 11.43
CA LYS A 149 -9.36 -9.66 12.61
C LYS A 149 -9.37 -8.18 12.94
N ARG A 150 -10.53 -7.63 13.28
CA ARG A 150 -10.64 -6.20 13.65
C ARG A 150 -9.68 -5.81 14.78
N GLU A 151 -9.46 -6.69 15.74
CA GLU A 151 -8.62 -6.45 16.93
C GLU A 151 -7.13 -6.23 16.60
N THR A 152 -6.66 -6.63 15.41
CA THR A 152 -5.27 -6.38 14.98
C THR A 152 -5.05 -4.95 14.49
N PHE A 153 -6.10 -4.14 14.41
CA PHE A 153 -6.05 -2.77 13.91
C PHE A 153 -6.41 -1.77 15.02
N ILE A 154 -5.77 -0.62 14.98
CA ILE A 154 -5.94 0.45 15.96
C ILE A 154 -7.40 0.94 15.99
N ASN A 155 -8.03 1.06 14.83
CA ASN A 155 -9.39 1.54 14.68
C ASN A 155 -10.10 0.88 13.48
N HIS A 156 -11.40 1.13 13.37
CA HIS A 156 -12.25 0.58 12.30
C HIS A 156 -11.86 1.11 10.92
N GLU A 157 -11.45 2.37 10.81
CA GLU A 157 -11.05 2.98 9.54
C GLU A 157 -9.85 2.25 8.93
N MET A 158 -8.82 1.97 9.73
CA MET A 158 -7.65 1.21 9.30
C MET A 158 -8.02 -0.23 8.91
N TYR A 159 -8.91 -0.88 9.68
CA TYR A 159 -9.39 -2.22 9.36
C TYR A 159 -10.13 -2.26 8.02
N PHE A 160 -11.06 -1.34 7.80
CA PHE A 160 -11.81 -1.26 6.53
C PHE A 160 -10.91 -0.87 5.36
N SER A 161 -10.01 0.09 5.54
CA SER A 161 -9.01 0.46 4.52
C SER A 161 -8.15 -0.74 4.12
N PHE A 162 -7.72 -1.54 5.10
CA PHE A 162 -6.99 -2.78 4.85
C PHE A 162 -7.81 -3.78 4.03
N LEU A 163 -9.04 -4.08 4.45
CA LEU A 163 -9.90 -5.03 3.74
C LEU A 163 -10.17 -4.61 2.29
N GLU A 164 -10.42 -3.32 2.06
CA GLU A 164 -10.63 -2.79 0.71
C GLU A 164 -9.39 -2.89 -0.16
N LYS A 165 -8.22 -2.57 0.41
CA LYS A 165 -6.95 -2.73 -0.30
C LYS A 165 -6.79 -4.19 -0.72
N VAL A 166 -6.88 -5.14 0.23
CA VAL A 166 -6.71 -6.57 -0.05
C VAL A 166 -7.73 -7.05 -1.10
N LYS A 167 -9.01 -6.66 -0.98
CA LYS A 167 -10.05 -7.00 -1.97
C LYS A 167 -9.68 -6.54 -3.37
N ILE A 168 -9.29 -5.27 -3.54
CA ILE A 168 -8.94 -4.73 -4.86
C ILE A 168 -7.81 -5.54 -5.49
N ARG A 169 -6.76 -5.88 -4.72
CA ARG A 169 -5.63 -6.69 -5.23
C ARG A 169 -6.08 -8.11 -5.57
N ALA A 170 -6.93 -8.73 -4.74
CA ALA A 170 -7.48 -10.06 -5.00
C ALA A 170 -8.31 -10.09 -6.29
N ASP A 171 -9.17 -9.08 -6.50
CA ASP A 171 -9.96 -8.96 -7.74
C ASP A 171 -9.09 -8.78 -8.99
N MET A 172 -7.93 -8.12 -8.87
CA MET A 172 -6.97 -7.98 -9.97
C MET A 172 -6.38 -9.33 -10.41
N CYS A 173 -6.12 -10.23 -9.47
CA CYS A 173 -5.64 -11.59 -9.74
C CYS A 173 -6.63 -12.42 -10.59
N LEU A 174 -7.91 -12.08 -10.51
CA LEU A 174 -9.00 -12.79 -11.19
C LEU A 174 -9.34 -12.22 -12.56
N SER A 175 -8.81 -11.06 -12.93
CA SER A 175 -9.17 -10.35 -14.17
C SER A 175 -8.92 -11.13 -15.49
N HIS A 176 -8.33 -12.33 -15.40
CA HIS A 176 -8.05 -13.23 -16.51
C HIS A 176 -9.03 -14.41 -16.65
N LYS A 177 -9.91 -14.66 -15.66
CA LYS A 177 -10.98 -15.67 -15.73
C LYS A 177 -12.33 -14.98 -15.53
N ALA A 178 -13.35 -15.47 -16.23
CA ALA A 178 -14.67 -14.85 -16.36
C ALA A 178 -15.27 -14.40 -15.01
N ASN A 179 -16.18 -13.42 -15.06
CA ASN A 179 -16.82 -12.67 -13.95
C ASN A 179 -17.41 -13.46 -12.75
N GLY A 180 -17.25 -14.79 -12.67
CA GLY A 180 -17.77 -15.65 -11.60
C GLY A 180 -16.87 -15.82 -10.37
N ASP A 181 -15.56 -15.55 -10.45
CA ASP A 181 -14.62 -15.87 -9.36
C ASP A 181 -14.35 -14.69 -8.40
N ARG A 182 -14.89 -13.50 -8.67
CA ARG A 182 -14.70 -12.30 -7.82
C ARG A 182 -15.20 -12.55 -6.40
N ILE A 183 -14.51 -11.99 -5.41
CA ILE A 183 -14.96 -12.07 -4.01
C ILE A 183 -16.24 -11.22 -3.88
N PRO A 184 -17.42 -11.84 -3.64
CA PRO A 184 -18.67 -11.11 -3.50
C PRO A 184 -18.61 -10.17 -2.31
N GLU A 185 -19.22 -8.99 -2.42
CA GLU A 185 -19.29 -8.03 -1.31
C GLU A 185 -19.91 -8.64 -0.05
N ARG A 186 -20.90 -9.53 -0.24
CA ARG A 186 -21.54 -10.29 0.86
C ARG A 186 -20.53 -11.11 1.67
N ASP A 187 -19.52 -11.70 1.03
CA ASP A 187 -18.53 -12.51 1.74
C ASP A 187 -17.63 -11.64 2.60
N ILE A 188 -17.32 -10.42 2.13
CA ILE A 188 -16.56 -9.43 2.89
C ILE A 188 -17.37 -8.94 4.08
N ILE A 189 -18.66 -8.65 3.88
CA ILE A 189 -19.58 -8.28 4.96
C ILE A 189 -19.65 -9.40 6.00
N ASN A 190 -19.76 -10.67 5.58
CA ASN A 190 -19.77 -11.81 6.50
C ASN A 190 -18.47 -11.90 7.32
N ILE A 191 -17.32 -11.66 6.68
CA ILE A 191 -16.01 -11.63 7.36
C ILE A 191 -15.95 -10.48 8.36
N ILE A 192 -16.41 -9.28 7.98
CA ILE A 192 -16.50 -8.13 8.87
C ILE A 192 -17.36 -8.47 10.08
N VAL A 193 -18.63 -8.85 9.84
CA VAL A 193 -19.59 -9.16 10.89
C VAL A 193 -19.02 -10.24 11.80
N ARG A 194 -18.45 -11.32 11.27
CA ARG A 194 -17.85 -12.39 12.10
C ARG A 194 -16.79 -11.86 13.07
N ASN A 195 -15.95 -10.94 12.61
CA ASN A 195 -14.79 -10.43 13.36
C ASN A 195 -15.07 -9.20 14.23
N LEU A 196 -16.32 -8.70 14.25
CA LEU A 196 -16.74 -7.64 15.16
C LEU A 196 -17.09 -8.19 16.55
N THR A 197 -16.93 -7.34 17.57
CA THR A 197 -17.38 -7.64 18.93
C THR A 197 -18.91 -7.73 19.01
N ILE A 198 -19.44 -8.32 20.08
CA ILE A 198 -20.90 -8.43 20.29
C ILE A 198 -21.55 -7.04 20.25
N ARG A 199 -20.96 -6.07 20.95
CA ARG A 199 -21.43 -4.68 20.99
C ARG A 199 -21.45 -4.03 19.60
N GLU A 200 -20.44 -4.30 18.77
CA GLU A 200 -20.36 -3.75 17.41
C GLU A 200 -21.37 -4.40 16.46
N LYS A 201 -21.61 -5.71 16.62
CA LYS A 201 -22.67 -6.41 15.91
C LYS A 201 -24.04 -5.84 16.25
N GLU A 202 -24.31 -5.59 17.52
CA GLU A 202 -25.55 -4.94 17.97
C GLU A 202 -25.72 -3.54 17.37
N MET A 203 -24.65 -2.74 17.33
CA MET A 203 -24.68 -1.42 16.68
C MET A 203 -24.98 -1.51 15.19
N LEU A 204 -24.36 -2.45 14.45
CA LEU A 204 -24.65 -2.66 13.03
C LEU A 204 -26.08 -3.14 12.78
N MET A 205 -26.60 -4.05 13.60
CA MET A 205 -27.98 -4.52 13.48
C MET A 205 -28.98 -3.39 13.74
N ASN A 206 -28.73 -2.56 14.75
CA ASN A 206 -29.56 -1.39 15.05
C ASN A 206 -29.52 -0.34 13.94
N ALA A 207 -28.40 -0.24 13.22
CA ALA A 207 -28.22 0.65 12.08
C ALA A 207 -28.75 0.09 10.74
N GLN A 208 -29.19 -1.18 10.70
CA GLN A 208 -29.63 -1.88 9.48
C GLN A 208 -28.60 -1.85 8.33
N ALA A 209 -27.30 -1.78 8.64
CA ALA A 209 -26.25 -1.67 7.62
C ALA A 209 -26.13 -2.97 6.80
N MET A 210 -26.35 -2.89 5.49
CA MET A 210 -26.38 -4.04 4.57
C MET A 210 -25.32 -3.96 3.46
N SER A 211 -24.55 -2.88 3.41
CA SER A 211 -23.45 -2.64 2.46
C SER A 211 -22.17 -2.19 3.14
N LEU A 212 -21.01 -2.34 2.47
CA LEU A 212 -19.73 -1.83 3.00
C LEU A 212 -19.77 -0.31 3.27
N ASN A 213 -20.49 0.44 2.44
CA ASN A 213 -20.63 1.89 2.60
C ASN A 213 -21.45 2.28 3.83
N GLU A 214 -22.41 1.46 4.23
CA GLU A 214 -23.22 1.71 5.43
C GLU A 214 -22.47 1.29 6.70
N ILE A 215 -21.71 0.19 6.63
CA ILE A 215 -20.87 -0.29 7.75
C ILE A 215 -19.77 0.72 8.13
N LYS A 216 -19.33 1.54 7.18
CA LYS A 216 -18.29 2.57 7.38
C LYS A 216 -18.78 3.86 8.05
N LYS A 217 -20.09 4.13 8.04
CA LYS A 217 -20.68 5.37 8.55
C LYS A 217 -20.94 5.28 10.05
#